data_AF-A0AAD1Z428-F1
#
_entry.id   AF-A0AAD1Z428-F1
#
_cell.length_a   1.000
_cell.length_b   1.000
_cell.length_c   1.000
_cell.angle_alpha   90.00
_cell.angle_beta   90.00
_cell.angle_gamma   90.00
#
_symmetry.space_group_name_H-M   'P 1'
#
loop_
_entity.id
_entity.type
_entity.pdbx_description
1 polymer ?
#
loop_
_entity_poly.entity_id
_entity_poly.type
_entity_poly.pdbx_seq_one_letter_code
_entity_poly.pdbx_strand_id
1 'polypeptide(L)'
;MRKLVGDRLPQFTQEQAKLVKGSNDFLDINYYTTTYASNSPSEPGTSPSYANDQDIAVSSERDGIPIGPKKAMDEGVDVKAYYIWSMFDNFEWGRDTMLDLAFFM
;
A
#
# COMPACT_ATOMS: atom_id res chain seq x y z
N MET A 1 10.89 -8.88 -3.78
CA MET A 1 9.88 -9.85 -4.24
C MET A 1 10.47 -11.22 -4.58
N ARG A 2 11.14 -11.47 -5.71
CA ARG A 2 11.60 -12.83 -6.10
C ARG A 2 12.40 -13.56 -5.00
N LYS A 3 13.32 -12.87 -4.32
CA LYS A 3 14.12 -13.43 -3.22
C LYS A 3 13.31 -13.75 -1.95
N LEU A 4 12.38 -12.86 -1.58
CA LEU A 4 11.63 -12.95 -0.32
C LEU A 4 10.44 -13.91 -0.43
N VAL A 5 9.75 -13.88 -1.57
CA VAL A 5 8.55 -14.69 -1.82
C VAL A 5 8.91 -16.08 -2.38
N GLY A 6 10.02 -16.17 -3.13
CA GLY A 6 10.50 -17.42 -3.70
C GLY A 6 9.49 -18.06 -4.65
N ASP A 7 9.30 -19.38 -4.50
CA ASP A 7 8.46 -20.20 -5.38
C ASP A 7 6.96 -19.88 -5.30
N ARG A 8 6.51 -19.14 -4.28
CA ARG A 8 5.13 -18.64 -4.19
C ARG A 8 4.83 -17.54 -5.21
N LEU A 9 5.86 -16.91 -5.77
CA LEU A 9 5.70 -15.87 -6.79
C LEU A 9 5.54 -16.52 -8.16
N PRO A 10 4.39 -16.36 -8.85
CA PRO A 10 4.17 -16.92 -10.17
C PRO A 10 5.20 -16.42 -11.18
N GLN A 11 5.57 -17.29 -12.13
CA GLN A 11 6.48 -16.95 -13.22
C GLN A 11 5.67 -16.71 -14.50
N PHE A 12 5.93 -15.58 -15.14
CA PHE A 12 5.38 -15.32 -16.47
C PHE A 12 6.15 -16.09 -17.54
N THR A 13 5.42 -16.63 -18.51
CA THR A 13 6.02 -17.04 -19.79
C THR A 13 6.47 -15.80 -20.58
N GLN A 14 7.32 -15.99 -21.59
CA GLN A 14 7.77 -14.87 -22.44
C GLN A 14 6.60 -14.18 -23.15
N GLU A 15 5.61 -14.96 -23.60
CA GLU A 15 4.41 -14.44 -24.26
C GLU A 15 3.57 -13.60 -23.30
N GLN A 16 3.32 -14.10 -22.09
CA GLN A 16 2.57 -13.36 -21.06
C GLN A 16 3.29 -12.07 -20.65
N ALA A 17 4.62 -12.13 -20.47
CA ALA A 17 5.41 -10.95 -20.13
C ALA A 17 5.33 -9.90 -21.24
N LYS A 18 5.31 -10.31 -22.51
CA LYS A 18 5.15 -9.40 -23.65
C LYS A 18 3.76 -8.76 -23.69
N LEU A 19 2.71 -9.49 -23.31
CA LEU A 19 1.35 -8.96 -23.23
C LEU A 19 1.19 -7.90 -22.13
N VAL A 20 1.80 -8.08 -20.97
CA VAL A 20 1.68 -7.16 -19.83
C VAL A 20 2.62 -5.95 -19.96
N LYS A 21 3.78 -6.12 -20.59
CA LYS A 21 4.77 -5.05 -20.70
C LYS A 21 4.26 -3.92 -21.60
N GLY A 22 3.98 -2.76 -21.00
CA GLY A 22 3.49 -1.58 -21.71
C GLY A 22 2.00 -1.65 -22.05
N SER A 23 1.23 -2.51 -21.40
CA SER A 23 -0.22 -2.61 -21.57
C SER A 23 -0.98 -1.50 -20.83
N ASN A 24 -0.43 -0.28 -20.81
CA ASN A 24 -0.99 0.87 -20.13
C ASN A 24 -0.63 2.17 -20.86
N ASP A 25 -1.62 3.05 -21.04
CA ASP A 25 -1.43 4.37 -21.66
C ASP A 25 -1.22 5.48 -20.62
N PHE A 26 -1.74 5.28 -19.41
CA PHE A 26 -1.60 6.17 -18.26
C PHE A 26 -1.50 5.35 -16.97
N LEU A 27 -1.13 6.02 -15.89
CA LEU A 27 -1.06 5.44 -14.54
C LEU A 27 -1.82 6.35 -13.60
N ASP A 28 -2.88 5.81 -13.00
CA ASP A 28 -3.55 6.44 -11.87
C ASP A 28 -3.04 5.79 -10.57
N ILE A 29 -2.78 6.62 -9.55
CA ILE A 29 -2.19 6.19 -8.29
C ILE A 29 -3.13 6.58 -7.17
N ASN A 30 -3.77 5.58 -6.55
CA ASN A 30 -4.51 5.76 -5.32
C ASN A 30 -3.52 6.10 -4.19
N TYR A 31 -3.53 7.36 -3.75
CA TYR A 31 -2.68 7.85 -2.67
C TYR A 31 -3.53 8.18 -1.44
N TYR A 32 -3.27 7.46 -0.34
CA TYR A 32 -4.07 7.56 0.88
C TYR A 32 -3.30 8.14 2.06
N THR A 33 -2.07 7.67 2.25
CA THR A 33 -1.25 8.03 3.41
C THR A 33 0.21 7.73 3.12
N THR A 34 1.08 8.14 4.03
CA THR A 34 2.48 7.75 4.06
C THR A 34 2.81 7.23 5.44
N THR A 35 3.73 6.27 5.51
CA THR A 35 4.20 5.66 6.76
C THR A 35 5.72 5.70 6.81
N TYR A 36 6.29 5.67 8.00
CA TYR A 36 7.70 5.38 8.19
C TYR A 36 7.94 3.87 8.08
N ALA A 37 9.06 3.48 7.49
CA ALA A 37 9.50 2.10 7.39
C ALA A 37 10.92 1.95 7.94
N SER A 38 11.15 0.86 8.68
CA SER A 38 12.48 0.48 9.16
C SER A 38 12.75 -0.99 8.87
N ASN A 39 14.01 -1.33 8.66
CA ASN A 39 14.45 -2.71 8.45
C ASN A 39 14.07 -3.58 9.66
N SER A 40 13.32 -4.65 9.42
CA SER A 40 12.92 -5.61 10.46
C SER A 40 12.80 -7.01 9.82
N PRO A 41 13.92 -7.70 9.62
CA PRO A 41 13.93 -9.02 8.99
C PRO A 41 13.08 -10.02 9.78
N SER A 42 12.30 -10.84 9.08
CA SER A 42 11.54 -11.92 9.72
C SER A 42 12.45 -12.99 10.29
N GLU A 43 12.08 -13.53 11.45
CA GLU A 43 12.79 -14.64 12.08
C GLU A 43 12.67 -15.92 11.22
N PRO A 44 13.70 -16.78 11.20
CA PRO A 44 13.63 -18.06 10.52
C PRO A 44 12.43 -18.89 11.02
N GLY A 45 11.63 -19.41 10.08
CA GLY A 45 10.44 -20.20 10.40
C GLY A 45 9.14 -19.39 10.57
N THR A 46 9.18 -18.07 10.41
CA THR A 46 7.97 -17.24 10.33
C THR A 46 7.09 -17.72 9.18
N SER A 47 5.79 -17.92 9.44
CA SER A 47 4.85 -18.36 8.42
C SER A 47 4.77 -17.33 7.28
N PRO A 48 4.82 -17.75 6.00
CA PRO A 48 4.76 -16.83 4.88
C PRO A 48 3.42 -16.09 4.84
N SER A 49 3.45 -14.77 4.63
CA SER A 49 2.26 -13.94 4.49
C SER A 49 2.62 -12.61 3.85
N TYR A 50 1.62 -11.89 3.33
CA TYR A 50 1.85 -10.53 2.81
C TYR A 50 2.57 -9.62 3.82
N ALA A 51 2.27 -9.75 5.12
CA ALA A 51 2.89 -8.93 6.17
C ALA A 51 4.31 -9.40 6.52
N ASN A 52 4.54 -10.71 6.55
CA ASN A 52 5.83 -11.28 6.98
C ASN A 52 6.88 -11.29 5.85
N ASP A 53 6.45 -11.26 4.59
CA ASP A 53 7.34 -11.30 3.43
C ASP A 53 8.10 -9.97 3.20
N GLN A 54 7.72 -8.90 3.90
CA GLN A 54 8.20 -7.55 3.60
C GLN A 54 9.52 -7.21 4.28
N ASP A 55 9.89 -7.90 5.36
CA ASP A 55 11.07 -7.62 6.21
C ASP A 55 11.14 -6.15 6.69
N ILE A 56 9.98 -5.53 6.92
CA ILE A 56 9.86 -4.15 7.41
C ILE A 56 8.96 -4.06 8.63
N ALA A 57 9.27 -3.10 9.50
CA ALA A 57 8.34 -2.57 10.47
C ALA A 57 7.79 -1.24 9.95
N VAL A 58 6.47 -1.03 10.11
CA VAL A 58 5.76 0.16 9.64
C VAL A 58 5.26 0.96 10.86
N SER A 59 5.44 2.28 10.84
CA SER A 59 5.00 3.19 11.90
C SER A 59 4.41 4.48 11.35
N SER A 60 3.47 5.09 12.07
CA SER A 60 2.96 6.45 11.82
C SER A 60 3.78 7.53 12.53
N GLU A 61 4.79 7.14 13.30
CA GLU A 61 5.64 8.03 14.09
C GLU A 61 7.11 7.61 14.03
N ARG A 62 8.01 8.58 14.02
CA ARG A 62 9.45 8.36 14.10
C ARG A 62 10.05 9.34 15.11
N ASP A 63 10.72 8.81 16.13
CA ASP A 63 11.39 9.62 17.17
C ASP A 63 10.45 10.63 17.86
N GLY A 64 9.20 10.24 18.12
CA GLY A 64 8.18 11.15 18.68
C GLY A 64 7.47 12.04 17.65
N ILE A 65 7.92 12.04 16.39
CA ILE A 65 7.41 12.90 15.32
C ILE A 65 6.38 12.12 14.49
N PRO A 66 5.09 12.46 14.59
CA PRO A 66 4.06 11.81 13.80
C PRO A 66 4.15 12.21 12.32
N ILE A 67 3.57 11.41 11.44
CA ILE A 67 3.37 11.78 10.04
C ILE A 67 1.95 12.33 9.82
N GLY A 68 1.80 13.22 8.83
CA GLY A 68 0.50 13.75 8.44
C GLY A 68 0.03 14.95 9.28
N PRO A 69 -1.30 15.17 9.39
CA PRO A 69 -1.87 16.41 9.94
C PRO A 69 -1.43 16.73 11.36
N LYS A 70 -1.16 15.70 12.18
CA LYS A 70 -0.70 15.87 13.55
C LYS A 70 0.59 16.70 13.58
N LYS A 71 1.57 16.37 12.73
CA LYS A 71 2.81 17.14 12.61
C LYS A 71 2.56 18.57 12.12
N ALA A 72 1.68 18.74 11.13
CA ALA A 72 1.36 20.08 10.63
C ALA A 72 0.78 20.97 11.74
N MET A 73 -0.13 20.42 12.58
CA MET A 73 -0.68 21.13 13.73
C MET A 73 0.38 21.42 14.80
N ASP A 74 1.28 20.46 15.07
CA ASP A 74 2.42 20.66 16.01
C ASP A 74 3.35 21.80 15.53
N GLU A 75 3.46 22.01 14.22
CA GLU A 75 4.20 23.11 13.58
C GLU A 75 3.40 24.44 13.49
N GLY A 76 2.21 24.49 14.08
CA GLY A 76 1.38 25.70 14.14
C GLY A 76 0.47 25.92 12.92
N VAL A 77 0.33 24.93 12.04
CA VAL A 77 -0.61 25.00 10.91
C VAL A 77 -2.03 24.80 11.43
N ASP A 78 -2.92 25.75 11.11
CA ASP A 78 -4.34 25.70 11.46
C ASP A 78 -5.12 24.75 10.54
N VAL A 79 -4.98 23.44 10.77
CA VAL A 79 -5.67 22.39 10.00
C VAL A 79 -7.13 22.32 10.42
N LYS A 80 -8.05 22.83 9.58
CA LYS A 80 -9.50 22.80 9.84
C LYS A 80 -10.17 21.48 9.49
N ALA A 81 -9.67 20.79 8.48
CA ALA A 81 -10.16 19.49 8.04
C ALA A 81 -9.04 18.75 7.29
N TYR A 82 -8.99 17.44 7.47
CA TYR A 82 -8.14 16.54 6.68
C TYR A 82 -9.02 15.40 6.18
N TYR A 83 -9.18 15.32 4.87
CA TYR A 83 -10.03 14.33 4.23
C TYR A 83 -9.16 13.17 3.75
N ILE A 84 -9.38 11.99 4.32
CA ILE A 84 -8.74 10.74 3.88
C ILE A 84 -9.80 9.98 3.08
N TRP A 85 -9.59 9.87 1.76
CA TRP A 85 -10.51 9.18 0.85
C TRP A 85 -10.73 7.69 1.22
N SER A 86 -9.76 7.09 1.93
CA SER A 86 -9.73 5.66 2.32
C SER A 86 -10.88 5.15 3.19
N MET A 87 -11.61 6.02 3.89
CA MET A 87 -12.75 5.57 4.70
C MET A 87 -13.87 5.00 3.82
N PHE A 88 -14.01 5.50 2.58
CA PHE A 88 -15.06 5.06 1.66
C PHE A 88 -14.64 3.82 0.85
N ASP A 89 -13.35 3.63 0.53
CA ASP A 89 -12.89 2.44 -0.20
C ASP A 89 -12.97 1.15 0.61
N ASN A 90 -12.53 1.14 1.87
CA ASN A 90 -12.52 -0.11 2.67
C ASN A 90 -13.93 -0.67 2.92
N PHE A 91 -14.97 0.14 2.77
CA PHE A 91 -16.37 -0.28 2.85
C PHE A 91 -16.87 -0.92 1.55
N GLU A 92 -16.22 -0.60 0.43
CA GLU A 92 -16.49 -1.13 -0.91
C GLU A 92 -15.86 -2.53 -1.10
N TRP A 93 -14.65 -2.76 -0.56
CA TRP A 93 -13.92 -4.04 -0.71
C TRP A 93 -14.25 -5.11 0.35
N GLY A 94 -14.89 -4.74 1.47
CA GLY A 94 -15.19 -5.65 2.59
C GLY A 94 -16.46 -6.48 2.44
N ARG A 95 -17.24 -6.28 1.37
CA ARG A 95 -18.40 -7.10 1.03
C ARG A 95 -18.15 -7.71 -0.35
N ASP A 96 -18.11 -9.03 -0.42
CA ASP A 96 -18.00 -9.80 -1.67
C ASP A 96 -19.20 -9.57 -2.62
N THR A 97 -19.32 -8.38 -3.22
CA THR A 97 -20.22 -8.08 -4.34
C THR A 97 -19.55 -7.14 -5.33
N MET A 98 -18.88 -7.75 -6.32
CA MET A 98 -19.08 -7.53 -7.76
C MET A 98 -19.41 -6.10 -8.25
N LEU A 99 -18.49 -5.54 -9.06
CA LEU A 99 -18.71 -4.62 -10.20
C LEU A 99 -19.87 -3.61 -10.08
N ASP A 100 -19.55 -2.35 -9.77
CA ASP A 100 -19.96 -1.15 -10.54
C ASP A 100 -19.80 0.11 -9.67
N LEU A 101 -18.75 0.92 -9.93
CA LEU A 101 -18.86 2.38 -10.15
C LEU A 101 -17.51 3.03 -10.54
N ALA A 102 -16.83 2.50 -11.56
CA ALA A 102 -15.73 3.22 -12.23
C ALA A 102 -16.15 3.76 -13.61
N PHE A 103 -17.43 4.07 -13.77
CA PHE A 103 -17.95 4.86 -14.89
C PHE A 103 -18.81 5.97 -14.29
N PHE A 104 -18.18 7.09 -13.90
CA PHE A 104 -18.70 8.46 -13.99
C PHE A 104 -17.70 9.40 -13.30
N MET A 105 -16.69 9.84 -14.04
CA MET A 105 -16.36 11.25 -14.30
C MET A 105 -15.15 11.34 -15.23
#